data_AF-A0A661FUY7-F1
#
_entry.id   AF-A0A661FUY7-F1
#
_cell.length_a   1.000
_cell.length_b   1.000
_cell.length_c   1.000
_cell.angle_alpha   90.00
_cell.angle_beta   90.00
_cell.angle_gamma   90.00
#
_symmetry.space_group_name_H-M   'P 1'
#
loop_
_entity.id
_entity.type
_entity.pdbx_description
1 polymer ?
#
loop_
_entity_poly.entity_id
_entity_poly.type
_entity_poly.pdbx_seq_one_letter_code
_entity_poly.pdbx_strand_id
1 'polypeptide(L)'
;NWNQNVTFLEALNGLPEFKDRVLAFGSWDVFPYIINTQRSGIPVNAGFAIDSSASTDKLRWLNDVSAAAPELWRTVRLDFLTHGYAMQALENQHPRVVYIAYGETDDFAHDGSYDRYIDAAHRTDEMLSKLWEWLQADPVYRDNTTLLITTDHGRGNTPDGWQHHASPVATEKLGVENAPDGVVGSDQTWFAAIGPNINSDGSTIGQWTQSQIAATALISLQLEPGKIMPHADNAMHELLH
;
A
#
# COMPACT_ATOMS: atom_id res chain seq x y z
N ASN A 1 19.58 -0.99 -1.28
CA ASN A 1 19.91 0.40 -0.88
C ASN A 1 18.70 1.04 -0.24
N TRP A 2 18.89 1.87 0.80
CA TRP A 2 17.81 2.63 1.42
C TRP A 2 17.29 3.72 0.48
N ASN A 3 15.97 3.94 0.45
CA ASN A 3 15.34 5.00 -0.34
C ASN A 3 15.85 6.39 0.10
N GLN A 4 16.37 7.15 -0.85
CA GLN A 4 16.89 8.49 -0.58
C GLN A 4 15.77 9.55 -0.54
N ASN A 5 14.64 9.30 -1.18
CA ASN A 5 13.51 10.23 -1.20
C ASN A 5 12.74 10.19 0.12
N VAL A 6 12.25 11.33 0.57
CA VAL A 6 11.33 11.43 1.72
C VAL A 6 9.96 10.95 1.27
N THR A 7 9.41 9.96 1.96
CA THR A 7 8.08 9.40 1.63
C THR A 7 6.97 10.27 2.22
N PHE A 8 5.75 10.13 1.70
CA PHE A 8 4.54 10.73 2.31
C PHE A 8 4.40 10.34 3.79
N LEU A 9 4.66 9.07 4.12
CA LEU A 9 4.59 8.58 5.50
C LEU A 9 5.63 9.25 6.39
N GLU A 10 6.87 9.40 5.90
CA GLU A 10 7.96 10.07 6.62
C GLU A 10 7.66 11.55 6.85
N ALA A 11 7.14 12.24 5.82
CA ALA A 11 6.75 13.64 5.93
C ALA A 11 5.68 13.84 7.01
N LEU A 12 4.64 12.98 7.03
CA LEU A 12 3.63 13.01 8.08
C LEU A 12 4.21 12.68 9.45
N ASN A 13 5.05 11.65 9.58
CA ASN A 13 5.65 11.30 10.87
C ASN A 13 6.54 12.41 11.47
N GLY A 14 6.96 13.38 10.66
CA GLY A 14 7.68 14.59 11.10
C GLY A 14 6.79 15.68 11.70
N LEU A 15 5.47 15.62 11.53
CA LEU A 15 4.53 16.60 12.06
C LEU A 15 4.08 16.23 13.49
N PRO A 16 3.98 17.21 14.42
CA PRO A 16 3.64 16.93 15.82
C PRO A 16 2.36 16.11 16.04
N GLU A 17 1.35 16.29 15.20
CA GLU A 17 0.04 15.63 15.34
C GLU A 17 0.01 14.17 14.84
N PHE A 18 1.00 13.77 14.06
CA PHE A 18 1.15 12.43 13.48
C PHE A 18 2.34 11.66 14.07
N LYS A 19 3.23 12.34 14.78
CA LYS A 19 4.44 11.77 15.36
C LYS A 19 4.13 10.51 16.16
N ASP A 20 4.80 9.42 15.82
CA ASP A 20 4.66 8.10 16.45
C ASP A 20 3.24 7.50 16.31
N ARG A 21 2.42 8.00 15.36
CA ARG A 21 1.09 7.50 14.99
C ARG A 21 0.97 7.14 13.50
N VAL A 22 2.11 6.98 12.83
CA VAL A 22 2.22 6.49 11.45
C VAL A 22 2.82 5.08 11.48
N LEU A 23 2.11 4.11 10.92
CA LEU A 23 2.52 2.70 10.89
C LEU A 23 2.46 2.16 9.46
N ALA A 24 3.27 1.15 9.15
CA ALA A 24 3.24 0.48 7.86
C ALA A 24 3.35 -1.05 7.97
N PHE A 25 2.58 -1.72 7.12
CA PHE A 25 2.48 -3.16 7.03
C PHE A 25 2.67 -3.55 5.57
N GLY A 26 3.58 -4.48 5.29
CA GLY A 26 3.86 -4.90 3.92
C GLY A 26 4.04 -6.41 3.79
N SER A 27 3.60 -6.98 2.68
CA SER A 27 3.83 -8.41 2.44
C SER A 27 5.26 -8.68 2.01
N TRP A 28 5.94 -7.74 1.35
CA TRP A 28 7.32 -7.86 0.87
C TRP A 28 8.36 -7.36 1.89
N ASP A 29 9.41 -8.12 2.13
CA ASP A 29 10.46 -7.81 3.12
C ASP A 29 11.30 -6.55 2.83
N VAL A 30 11.14 -5.92 1.65
CA VAL A 30 11.89 -4.70 1.30
C VAL A 30 11.22 -3.41 1.77
N PHE A 31 9.96 -3.44 2.23
CA PHE A 31 9.24 -2.24 2.69
C PHE A 31 10.01 -1.39 3.73
N PRO A 32 10.80 -1.97 4.66
CA PRO A 32 11.65 -1.17 5.54
C PRO A 32 12.63 -0.27 4.77
N TYR A 33 13.20 -0.74 3.65
CA TYR A 33 14.12 0.04 2.82
C TYR A 33 13.41 1.09 1.96
N ILE A 34 12.19 0.78 1.47
CA ILE A 34 11.35 1.72 0.70
C ILE A 34 10.93 2.90 1.58
N ILE A 35 10.49 2.62 2.81
CA ILE A 35 10.03 3.63 3.78
C ILE A 35 11.21 4.30 4.51
N ASN A 36 12.39 3.70 4.41
CA ASN A 36 13.61 4.12 5.08
C ASN A 36 13.44 4.24 6.59
N THR A 37 13.22 3.11 7.26
CA THR A 37 12.98 3.06 8.73
C THR A 37 14.10 3.66 9.56
N GLN A 38 15.35 3.63 9.09
CA GLN A 38 16.49 4.24 9.79
C GLN A 38 16.35 5.77 9.90
N ARG A 39 15.86 6.42 8.84
CA ARG A 39 15.68 7.87 8.79
C ARG A 39 14.30 8.29 9.30
N SER A 40 13.25 7.60 8.86
CA SER A 40 11.87 7.98 9.13
C SER A 40 11.41 7.66 10.55
N GLY A 41 12.05 6.67 11.20
CA GLY A 41 11.63 6.17 12.51
C GLY A 41 10.25 5.51 12.53
N ILE A 42 9.68 5.21 11.35
CA ILE A 42 8.36 4.60 11.22
C ILE A 42 8.47 3.11 11.54
N PRO A 43 7.64 2.56 12.46
CA PRO A 43 7.51 1.12 12.63
C PRO A 43 6.96 0.46 11.35
N VAL A 44 7.69 -0.53 10.85
CA VAL A 44 7.31 -1.32 9.67
C VAL A 44 7.29 -2.80 10.05
N ASN A 45 6.14 -3.45 9.89
CA ASN A 45 6.03 -4.92 9.96
C ASN A 45 5.88 -5.47 8.54
N ALA A 46 6.92 -6.13 8.02
CA ALA A 46 6.91 -6.60 6.65
C ALA A 46 7.62 -7.94 6.40
N GLY A 47 7.25 -8.63 5.32
CA GLY A 47 7.75 -9.97 5.03
C GLY A 47 7.49 -10.92 6.19
N PHE A 48 8.49 -11.71 6.56
CA PHE A 48 8.39 -12.68 7.66
C PHE A 48 8.67 -12.07 9.05
N ALA A 49 8.70 -10.73 9.18
CA ALA A 49 8.86 -10.09 10.48
C ALA A 49 7.62 -10.31 11.37
N ILE A 50 7.88 -10.75 12.60
CA ILE A 50 6.87 -10.87 13.66
C ILE A 50 6.73 -9.58 14.47
N ASP A 51 5.63 -9.42 15.18
CA ASP A 51 5.53 -8.38 16.21
C ASP A 51 6.22 -8.84 17.49
N SER A 52 7.49 -8.45 17.66
CA SER A 52 8.29 -8.77 18.85
C SER A 52 7.74 -8.15 20.15
N SER A 53 6.85 -7.16 20.04
CA SER A 53 6.21 -6.48 21.16
C SER A 53 4.79 -6.99 21.46
N ALA A 54 4.40 -8.13 20.85
CA ALA A 54 3.06 -8.71 20.92
C ALA A 54 2.53 -8.81 22.37
N SER A 55 1.64 -7.86 22.70
CA SER A 55 1.07 -7.73 24.05
C SER A 55 -0.25 -8.48 24.20
N THR A 56 -0.97 -8.73 23.11
CA THR A 56 -2.28 -9.41 23.09
C THR A 56 -2.17 -10.88 22.68
N ASP A 57 -3.15 -11.70 23.09
CA ASP A 57 -3.23 -13.11 22.65
C ASP A 57 -3.41 -13.22 21.14
N LYS A 58 -4.18 -12.30 20.53
CA LYS A 58 -4.36 -12.23 19.08
C LYS A 58 -3.05 -11.98 18.35
N LEU A 59 -2.21 -11.05 18.83
CA LEU A 59 -0.90 -10.77 18.22
C LEU A 59 0.07 -11.95 18.39
N ARG A 60 0.09 -12.59 19.56
CA ARG A 60 0.89 -13.81 19.77
C ARG A 60 0.46 -14.94 18.84
N TRP A 61 -0.85 -15.17 18.73
CA TRP A 61 -1.40 -16.14 17.79
C TRP A 61 -1.07 -15.80 16.34
N LEU A 62 -1.11 -14.52 15.97
CA LEU A 62 -0.76 -14.10 14.61
C LEU A 62 0.73 -14.32 14.31
N ASN A 63 1.62 -14.10 15.29
CA ASN A 63 3.04 -14.47 15.16
C ASN A 63 3.20 -15.98 14.91
N ASP A 64 2.50 -16.81 15.69
CA ASP A 64 2.56 -18.28 15.56
C ASP A 64 2.02 -18.76 14.20
N VAL A 65 0.88 -18.21 13.75
CA VAL A 65 0.30 -18.53 12.44
C VAL A 65 1.20 -18.04 11.30
N SER A 66 1.80 -16.86 11.44
CA SER A 66 2.75 -16.34 10.44
C SER A 66 3.98 -17.25 10.30
N ALA A 67 4.47 -17.83 11.41
CA ALA A 67 5.60 -18.75 11.38
C ALA A 67 5.24 -20.15 10.86
N ALA A 68 3.97 -20.56 11.00
CA ALA A 68 3.48 -21.86 10.53
C ALA A 68 2.88 -21.81 9.11
N ALA A 69 2.64 -20.62 8.56
CA ALA A 69 2.07 -20.44 7.24
C ALA A 69 2.99 -21.00 6.14
N PRO A 70 2.42 -21.47 5.01
CA PRO A 70 3.22 -21.93 3.90
C PRO A 70 3.98 -20.76 3.28
N GLU A 71 5.29 -20.93 3.14
CA GLU A 71 6.15 -19.99 2.41
C GLU A 71 6.02 -20.26 0.90
N LEU A 72 5.20 -19.45 0.22
CA LEU A 72 5.07 -19.53 -1.24
C LEU A 72 6.23 -18.83 -1.96
N TRP A 73 6.73 -17.73 -1.39
CA TRP A 73 7.83 -16.94 -1.94
C TRP A 73 8.85 -16.61 -0.86
N ARG A 74 10.10 -16.37 -1.25
CA ARG A 74 11.22 -16.19 -0.31
C ARG A 74 11.19 -14.88 0.46
N THR A 75 10.53 -13.86 -0.09
CA THR A 75 10.56 -12.48 0.43
C THR A 75 9.17 -11.92 0.68
N VAL A 76 8.12 -12.63 0.27
CA VAL A 76 6.72 -12.18 0.36
C VAL A 76 5.92 -13.16 1.19
N ARG A 77 5.25 -12.66 2.23
CA ARG A 77 4.28 -13.43 3.02
C ARG A 77 2.87 -13.32 2.43
N LEU A 78 1.98 -14.22 2.82
CA LEU A 78 0.56 -14.18 2.43
C LEU A 78 -0.14 -12.93 2.97
N ASP A 79 -1.01 -12.32 2.17
CA ASP A 79 -1.56 -10.99 2.45
C ASP A 79 -2.49 -10.96 3.66
N PHE A 80 -3.15 -12.08 3.98
CA PHE A 80 -4.01 -12.16 5.16
C PHE A 80 -3.22 -11.94 6.47
N LEU A 81 -1.92 -12.27 6.49
CA LEU A 81 -1.05 -12.03 7.63
C LEU A 81 -0.75 -10.53 7.75
N THR A 82 -0.38 -9.88 6.62
CA THR A 82 -0.18 -8.43 6.55
C THR A 82 -1.43 -7.68 7.00
N HIS A 83 -2.60 -8.10 6.49
CA HIS A 83 -3.89 -7.55 6.88
C HIS A 83 -4.16 -7.75 8.38
N GLY A 84 -3.91 -8.95 8.91
CA GLY A 84 -4.10 -9.26 10.32
C GLY A 84 -3.27 -8.36 11.24
N TYR A 85 -1.99 -8.12 10.92
CA TYR A 85 -1.13 -7.24 11.71
C TYR A 85 -1.63 -5.79 11.65
N ALA A 86 -2.04 -5.31 10.48
CA ALA A 86 -2.61 -3.99 10.32
C ALA A 86 -3.89 -3.82 11.15
N MET A 87 -4.80 -4.80 11.12
CA MET A 87 -6.03 -4.79 11.92
C MET A 87 -5.74 -4.78 13.43
N GLN A 88 -4.76 -5.55 13.89
CA GLN A 88 -4.35 -5.52 15.31
C GLN A 88 -3.74 -4.18 15.71
N ALA A 89 -3.01 -3.51 14.83
CA ALA A 89 -2.50 -2.17 15.12
C ALA A 89 -3.62 -1.12 15.15
N LEU A 90 -4.57 -1.18 14.23
CA LEU A 90 -5.77 -0.34 14.24
C LEU A 90 -6.55 -0.49 15.55
N GLU A 91 -6.82 -1.73 15.98
CA GLU A 91 -7.60 -2.06 17.19
C GLU A 91 -6.90 -1.63 18.49
N ASN A 92 -5.57 -1.73 18.57
CA ASN A 92 -4.85 -1.58 19.85
C ASN A 92 -4.07 -0.27 19.99
N GLN A 93 -3.71 0.39 18.88
CA GLN A 93 -2.84 1.58 18.90
C GLN A 93 -3.52 2.84 18.39
N HIS A 94 -4.65 2.70 17.70
CA HIS A 94 -5.38 3.79 17.05
C HIS A 94 -4.46 4.75 16.24
N PRO A 95 -3.63 4.27 15.30
CA PRO A 95 -2.77 5.14 14.48
C PRO A 95 -3.59 6.17 13.70
N ARG A 96 -2.93 7.29 13.33
CA ARG A 96 -3.50 8.35 12.47
C ARG A 96 -3.32 8.05 10.99
N VAL A 97 -2.28 7.29 10.64
CA VAL A 97 -1.99 6.86 9.26
C VAL A 97 -1.50 5.43 9.30
N VAL A 98 -2.08 4.58 8.44
CA VAL A 98 -1.63 3.21 8.22
C VAL A 98 -1.41 3.01 6.73
N TYR A 99 -0.25 2.50 6.38
CA TYR A 99 0.04 2.01 5.03
C TYR A 99 0.00 0.50 5.02
N ILE A 100 -0.80 -0.10 4.13
CA ILE A 100 -0.94 -1.54 3.99
C ILE A 100 -0.60 -1.90 2.54
N ALA A 101 0.45 -2.69 2.35
CA ALA A 101 0.90 -3.11 1.03
C ALA A 101 0.81 -4.62 0.88
N TYR A 102 -0.18 -5.04 0.10
CA TYR A 102 -0.41 -6.43 -0.30
C TYR A 102 0.50 -6.81 -1.48
N GLY A 103 0.76 -8.11 -1.66
CA GLY A 103 1.72 -8.63 -2.64
C GLY A 103 1.25 -9.84 -3.45
N GLU A 104 0.23 -10.59 -3.02
CA GLU A 104 -0.10 -11.88 -3.64
C GLU A 104 -0.49 -11.75 -5.12
N THR A 105 -1.15 -10.66 -5.51
CA THR A 105 -1.47 -10.41 -6.93
C THR A 105 -0.23 -10.17 -7.79
N ASP A 106 0.87 -9.69 -7.21
CA ASP A 106 2.13 -9.53 -7.95
C ASP A 106 2.83 -10.86 -8.17
N ASP A 107 3.08 -11.58 -7.08
CA ASP A 107 3.82 -12.82 -7.16
C ASP A 107 3.03 -13.93 -7.90
N PHE A 108 1.71 -14.06 -7.72
CA PHE A 108 0.93 -15.03 -8.51
C PHE A 108 0.89 -14.68 -10.00
N ALA A 109 1.01 -13.41 -10.37
CA ALA A 109 1.16 -13.02 -11.76
C ALA A 109 2.52 -13.46 -12.31
N HIS A 110 3.59 -13.26 -11.55
CA HIS A 110 4.92 -13.76 -11.92
C HIS A 110 4.98 -15.28 -12.05
N ASP A 111 4.22 -16.02 -11.24
CA ASP A 111 4.10 -17.47 -11.31
C ASP A 111 3.25 -17.96 -12.50
N GLY A 112 2.61 -17.06 -13.25
CA GLY A 112 1.65 -17.42 -14.31
C GLY A 112 0.40 -18.15 -13.80
N SER A 113 0.15 -18.09 -12.48
CA SER A 113 -0.95 -18.79 -11.82
C SER A 113 -2.24 -17.96 -11.87
N TYR A 114 -2.87 -17.92 -13.04
CA TYR A 114 -4.01 -17.05 -13.30
C TYR A 114 -5.19 -17.26 -12.34
N ASP A 115 -5.49 -18.51 -11.99
CA ASP A 115 -6.51 -18.86 -11.00
C ASP A 115 -6.20 -18.22 -9.63
N ARG A 116 -4.98 -18.40 -9.13
CA ARG A 116 -4.54 -17.83 -7.85
C ARG A 116 -4.43 -16.32 -7.87
N TYR A 117 -4.06 -15.74 -9.00
CA TYR A 117 -4.06 -14.29 -9.21
C TYR A 117 -5.47 -13.70 -9.02
N ILE A 118 -6.48 -14.32 -9.64
CA ILE A 118 -7.89 -13.92 -9.50
C ILE A 118 -8.38 -14.15 -8.07
N ASP A 119 -8.06 -15.30 -7.46
CA ASP A 119 -8.41 -15.58 -6.06
C ASP A 119 -7.76 -14.58 -5.09
N ALA A 120 -6.51 -14.17 -5.33
CA ALA A 120 -5.84 -13.15 -4.53
C ALA A 120 -6.50 -11.78 -4.69
N ALA A 121 -6.90 -11.39 -5.91
CA ALA A 121 -7.63 -10.14 -6.14
C ALA A 121 -8.97 -10.13 -5.38
N HIS A 122 -9.74 -11.22 -5.42
CA HIS A 122 -10.98 -11.35 -4.66
C HIS A 122 -10.77 -11.32 -3.14
N ARG A 123 -9.73 -11.99 -2.62
CA ARG A 123 -9.41 -11.94 -1.19
C ARG A 123 -9.01 -10.53 -0.75
N THR A 124 -8.23 -9.82 -1.56
CA THR A 124 -7.86 -8.42 -1.26
C THR A 124 -9.07 -7.50 -1.27
N ASP A 125 -9.97 -7.65 -2.25
CA ASP A 125 -11.24 -6.92 -2.28
C ASP A 125 -12.09 -7.18 -1.01
N GLU A 126 -12.22 -8.45 -0.59
CA GLU A 126 -12.93 -8.81 0.64
C GLU A 126 -12.27 -8.22 1.89
N MET A 127 -10.93 -8.23 1.97
CA MET A 127 -10.17 -7.61 3.05
C MET A 127 -10.38 -6.09 3.10
N LEU A 128 -10.42 -5.42 1.95
CA LEU A 128 -10.68 -3.98 1.87
C LEU A 128 -12.12 -3.65 2.29
N SER A 129 -13.10 -4.45 1.86
CA SER A 129 -14.50 -4.32 2.29
C SER A 129 -14.64 -4.47 3.80
N LYS A 130 -14.06 -5.51 4.40
CA LYS A 130 -14.08 -5.73 5.86
C LYS A 130 -13.36 -4.63 6.63
N LEU A 131 -12.23 -4.13 6.11
CA LEU A 131 -11.53 -2.99 6.70
C LEU A 131 -12.43 -1.76 6.72
N TRP A 132 -13.08 -1.44 5.60
CA TRP A 132 -13.97 -0.27 5.54
C TRP A 132 -15.17 -0.41 6.49
N GLU A 133 -15.83 -1.57 6.52
CA GLU A 133 -16.92 -1.84 7.46
C GLU A 133 -16.46 -1.70 8.91
N TRP A 134 -15.27 -2.20 9.24
CA TRP A 134 -14.69 -2.07 10.58
C TRP A 134 -14.40 -0.61 10.95
N LEU A 135 -13.77 0.15 10.04
CA LEU A 135 -13.49 1.58 10.25
C LEU A 135 -14.77 2.38 10.48
N GLN A 136 -15.84 2.06 9.77
CA GLN A 136 -17.15 2.69 9.97
C GLN A 136 -17.86 2.19 11.22
N ALA A 137 -17.57 0.98 11.71
CA ALA A 137 -18.12 0.49 12.96
C ALA A 137 -17.45 1.12 14.19
N ASP A 138 -16.16 1.48 14.10
CA ASP A 138 -15.37 1.99 15.22
C ASP A 138 -15.56 3.51 15.45
N PRO A 139 -15.99 3.96 16.65
CA PRO A 139 -16.17 5.39 16.96
C PRO A 139 -14.92 6.28 16.83
N VAL A 140 -13.72 5.71 16.87
CA VAL A 140 -12.45 6.45 16.68
C VAL A 140 -12.26 6.83 15.21
N TYR A 141 -12.75 6.00 14.28
CA TYR A 141 -12.46 6.09 12.85
C TYR A 141 -13.66 6.50 11.98
N ARG A 142 -14.87 6.20 12.44
CA ARG A 142 -16.12 6.46 11.72
C ARG A 142 -16.23 7.92 11.29
N ASP A 143 -16.62 8.12 10.03
CA ASP A 143 -16.84 9.43 9.40
C ASP A 143 -15.64 10.41 9.48
N ASN A 144 -14.45 9.93 9.84
CA ASN A 144 -13.23 10.75 9.97
C ASN A 144 -11.99 10.06 9.38
N THR A 145 -12.19 8.98 8.61
CA THR A 145 -11.11 8.24 7.95
C THR A 145 -11.28 8.26 6.45
N THR A 146 -10.19 8.53 5.75
CA THR A 146 -10.10 8.39 4.30
C THR A 146 -9.28 7.14 3.97
N LEU A 147 -9.87 6.22 3.20
CA LEU A 147 -9.19 5.08 2.62
C LEU A 147 -8.82 5.40 1.17
N LEU A 148 -7.54 5.28 0.84
CA LEU A 148 -6.99 5.45 -0.51
C LEU A 148 -6.46 4.11 -0.99
N ILE A 149 -6.84 3.70 -2.20
CA ILE A 149 -6.55 2.36 -2.74
C ILE A 149 -5.98 2.52 -4.15
N THR A 150 -4.85 1.88 -4.40
CA THR A 150 -4.16 1.95 -5.69
C THR A 150 -3.26 0.73 -5.87
N THR A 151 -2.65 0.63 -7.05
CA THR A 151 -1.52 -0.26 -7.32
C THR A 151 -0.27 0.58 -7.56
N ASP A 152 0.89 0.04 -7.21
CA ASP A 152 2.18 0.69 -7.48
C ASP A 152 2.58 0.61 -8.95
N HIS A 153 2.08 -0.39 -9.68
CA HIS A 153 2.16 -0.51 -11.13
C HIS A 153 1.01 -1.35 -11.71
N GLY A 154 0.94 -1.41 -13.04
CA GLY A 154 0.05 -2.26 -13.81
C GLY A 154 0.70 -3.59 -14.23
N ARG A 155 0.13 -4.23 -15.25
CA ARG A 155 0.66 -5.45 -15.87
C ARG A 155 0.68 -5.31 -17.39
N GLY A 156 1.41 -6.19 -18.07
CA GLY A 156 1.39 -6.24 -19.53
C GLY A 156 -0.01 -6.47 -20.09
N ASN A 157 -0.34 -5.75 -21.16
CA ASN A 157 -1.69 -5.72 -21.73
C ASN A 157 -1.97 -6.80 -22.79
N THR A 158 -1.21 -7.89 -22.81
CA THR A 158 -1.38 -9.03 -23.71
C THR A 158 -1.63 -10.33 -22.93
N PRO A 159 -2.19 -11.37 -23.56
CA PRO A 159 -2.46 -12.65 -22.88
C PRO A 159 -1.24 -13.33 -22.24
N ASP A 160 -0.03 -13.05 -22.73
CA ASP A 160 1.22 -13.52 -22.13
C ASP A 160 1.87 -12.44 -21.26
N GLY A 161 1.61 -11.16 -21.55
CA GLY A 161 2.25 -10.01 -20.90
C GLY A 161 1.79 -9.75 -19.47
N TRP A 162 0.61 -10.23 -19.06
CA TRP A 162 0.08 -9.97 -17.71
C TRP A 162 0.97 -10.52 -16.59
N GLN A 163 1.85 -11.49 -16.89
CA GLN A 163 2.81 -12.06 -15.94
C GLN A 163 4.00 -11.13 -15.66
N HIS A 164 4.08 -10.03 -16.41
CA HIS A 164 5.24 -9.16 -16.44
C HIS A 164 4.87 -7.70 -16.22
N HIS A 165 5.83 -6.98 -15.67
CA HIS A 165 5.84 -5.54 -15.56
C HIS A 165 7.29 -5.09 -15.62
N ALA A 166 7.56 -3.94 -16.25
CA ALA A 166 8.86 -3.28 -16.18
C ALA A 166 8.74 -1.88 -16.74
N SER A 167 9.40 -0.91 -16.10
CA SER A 167 9.66 0.38 -16.74
C SER A 167 10.78 0.25 -17.80
N PRO A 168 10.91 1.21 -18.73
CA PRO A 168 12.06 1.27 -19.61
C PRO A 168 13.40 1.24 -18.85
N VAL A 169 13.47 2.02 -17.75
CA VAL A 169 14.67 2.11 -16.90
C VAL A 169 14.99 0.77 -16.22
N ALA A 170 13.97 0.03 -15.77
CA ALA A 170 14.17 -1.29 -15.17
C ALA A 170 14.67 -2.29 -16.22
N THR A 171 14.07 -2.29 -17.41
CA THR A 171 14.48 -3.14 -18.53
C THR A 171 15.93 -2.92 -18.92
N GLU A 172 16.35 -1.66 -19.07
CA GLU A 172 17.74 -1.31 -19.38
C GLU A 172 18.71 -1.84 -18.32
N LYS A 173 18.40 -1.63 -17.02
CA LYS A 173 19.25 -2.06 -15.91
C LYS A 173 19.35 -3.58 -15.76
N LEU A 174 18.26 -4.29 -16.04
CA LEU A 174 18.18 -5.75 -15.91
C LEU A 174 18.59 -6.49 -17.19
N GLY A 175 18.81 -5.77 -18.30
CA GLY A 175 19.16 -6.37 -19.59
C GLY A 175 18.05 -7.23 -20.16
N VAL A 176 16.79 -6.85 -19.95
CA VAL A 176 15.64 -7.61 -20.49
C VAL A 176 15.60 -7.45 -22.01
N GLU A 177 15.85 -8.54 -22.72
CA GLU A 177 15.77 -8.56 -24.19
C GLU A 177 14.33 -8.36 -24.66
N ASN A 178 14.15 -7.68 -25.79
CA ASN A 178 12.86 -7.49 -26.47
C ASN A 178 11.79 -6.64 -25.72
N ALA A 179 12.19 -5.83 -24.73
CA ALA A 179 11.28 -4.88 -24.07
C ALA A 179 11.91 -3.48 -23.82
N PRO A 180 12.58 -2.84 -24.81
CA PRO A 180 13.36 -1.62 -24.60
C PRO A 180 12.54 -0.45 -24.01
N ASP A 181 11.23 -0.41 -24.28
CA ASP A 181 10.30 0.60 -23.76
C ASP A 181 9.56 0.14 -22.50
N GLY A 182 10.05 -0.90 -21.83
CA GLY A 182 9.34 -1.57 -20.75
C GLY A 182 8.23 -2.50 -21.24
N VAL A 183 7.46 -3.03 -20.28
CA VAL A 183 6.31 -3.89 -20.58
C VAL A 183 5.10 -2.98 -20.84
N VAL A 184 4.61 -3.00 -22.08
CA VAL A 184 3.46 -2.18 -22.53
C VAL A 184 2.23 -2.44 -21.66
N GLY A 185 1.64 -1.37 -21.13
CA GLY A 185 0.47 -1.42 -20.25
C GLY A 185 0.82 -1.57 -18.75
N SER A 186 2.06 -1.90 -18.40
CA SER A 186 2.45 -2.05 -16.99
C SER A 186 2.59 -0.72 -16.23
N ASP A 187 2.42 0.40 -16.92
CA ASP A 187 2.32 1.75 -16.36
C ASP A 187 0.86 2.18 -16.09
N GLN A 188 -0.13 1.37 -16.47
CA GLN A 188 -1.55 1.66 -16.24
C GLN A 188 -1.97 1.17 -14.86
N THR A 189 -2.32 2.11 -13.99
CA THR A 189 -2.83 1.83 -12.64
C THR A 189 -4.25 2.36 -12.46
N TRP A 190 -4.88 2.04 -11.33
CA TRP A 190 -6.16 2.60 -10.92
C TRP A 190 -6.04 3.24 -9.54
N PHE A 191 -6.96 4.15 -9.24
CA PHE A 191 -7.04 4.83 -7.96
C PHE A 191 -8.50 4.90 -7.51
N ALA A 192 -8.75 4.54 -6.26
CA ALA A 192 -10.03 4.71 -5.60
C ALA A 192 -9.81 5.40 -4.25
N ALA A 193 -10.78 6.18 -3.83
CA ALA A 193 -10.79 6.84 -2.54
C ALA A 193 -12.20 6.79 -1.95
N ILE A 194 -12.30 6.67 -0.63
CA ILE A 194 -13.56 6.77 0.10
C ILE A 194 -13.30 7.40 1.47
N GLY A 195 -14.14 8.35 1.88
CA GLY A 195 -13.95 9.09 3.13
C GLY A 195 -14.73 10.40 3.17
N PRO A 196 -14.68 11.13 4.30
CA PRO A 196 -15.48 12.33 4.52
C PRO A 196 -15.08 13.52 3.63
N ASN A 197 -13.84 13.56 3.16
CA ASN A 197 -13.32 14.63 2.28
C ASN A 197 -13.19 14.16 0.82
N ILE A 198 -13.85 13.05 0.46
CA ILE A 198 -13.84 12.47 -0.88
C ILE A 198 -15.22 12.63 -1.51
N ASN A 199 -15.25 13.11 -2.75
CA ASN A 199 -16.49 13.36 -3.47
C ASN A 199 -17.23 12.04 -3.79
N SER A 200 -18.55 12.03 -3.66
CA SER A 200 -19.40 10.82 -3.75
C SER A 200 -20.01 10.56 -5.14
N ASP A 201 -19.55 11.28 -6.15
CA ASP A 201 -20.09 11.26 -7.52
C ASP A 201 -19.80 9.94 -8.30
N GLY A 202 -19.08 9.00 -7.67
CA GLY A 202 -18.74 7.71 -8.26
C GLY A 202 -17.48 7.77 -9.13
N SER A 203 -17.47 7.04 -10.25
CA SER A 203 -16.29 6.94 -11.12
C SER A 203 -16.13 8.17 -12.01
N THR A 204 -14.89 8.63 -12.15
CA THR A 204 -14.49 9.66 -13.10
C THR A 204 -13.49 9.09 -14.12
N ILE A 205 -13.46 9.66 -15.32
CA ILE A 205 -12.55 9.26 -16.41
C ILE A 205 -11.66 10.45 -16.75
N GLY A 206 -10.36 10.23 -16.75
CA GLY A 206 -9.36 11.26 -17.01
C GLY A 206 -7.96 10.68 -17.12
N GLN A 207 -6.95 11.54 -17.00
CA GLN A 207 -5.55 11.18 -17.05
C GLN A 207 -4.88 11.72 -15.80
N TRP A 208 -4.43 10.81 -14.94
CA TRP A 208 -3.75 11.13 -13.71
C TRP A 208 -2.52 10.22 -13.56
N THR A 209 -1.59 10.66 -12.75
CA THR A 209 -0.35 9.93 -12.47
C THR A 209 -0.21 9.64 -10.99
N GLN A 210 0.57 8.60 -10.67
CA GLN A 210 0.88 8.22 -9.29
C GLN A 210 1.51 9.38 -8.48
N SER A 211 2.19 10.33 -9.14
CA SER A 211 2.78 11.52 -8.53
C SER A 211 1.76 12.44 -7.83
N GLN A 212 0.48 12.35 -8.19
CA GLN A 212 -0.60 13.18 -7.64
C GLN A 212 -1.19 12.60 -6.35
N ILE A 213 -0.95 11.31 -6.04
CA ILE A 213 -1.57 10.62 -4.90
C ILE A 213 -1.18 11.27 -3.57
N ALA A 214 0.09 11.61 -3.38
CA ALA A 214 0.57 12.19 -2.12
C ALA A 214 -0.10 13.55 -1.82
N ALA A 215 -0.20 14.44 -2.82
CA ALA A 215 -0.87 15.72 -2.65
C ALA A 215 -2.38 15.54 -2.39
N THR A 216 -3.02 14.61 -3.10
CA THR A 216 -4.44 14.26 -2.90
C THR A 216 -4.69 13.76 -1.48
N ALA A 217 -3.81 12.88 -0.97
CA ALA A 217 -3.87 12.37 0.40
C ALA A 217 -3.71 13.48 1.44
N LEU A 218 -2.76 14.40 1.25
CA LEU A 218 -2.56 15.55 2.15
C LEU A 218 -3.79 16.46 2.20
N ILE A 219 -4.39 16.79 1.05
CA ILE A 219 -5.61 17.61 1.03
C ILE A 219 -6.78 16.88 1.69
N SER A 220 -6.91 15.56 1.52
CA SER A 220 -7.94 14.77 2.21
C SER A 220 -7.81 14.79 3.74
N LEU A 221 -6.62 15.14 4.25
CA LEU A 221 -6.33 15.37 5.68
C LEU A 221 -6.43 16.85 6.08
N GLN A 222 -6.88 17.73 5.18
CA GLN A 222 -6.94 19.18 5.35
C GLN A 222 -5.56 19.83 5.59
N LEU A 223 -4.52 19.24 5.00
CA LEU A 223 -3.15 19.73 5.05
C LEU A 223 -2.75 20.41 3.74
N GLU A 224 -1.78 21.33 3.80
CA GLU A 224 -1.29 22.05 2.61
C GLU A 224 -0.11 21.31 1.96
N PRO A 225 -0.27 20.71 0.76
CA PRO A 225 0.78 19.90 0.14
C PRO A 225 2.08 20.67 -0.11
N GLY A 226 1.98 21.91 -0.59
CA GLY A 226 3.14 22.75 -0.91
C GLY A 226 4.06 23.06 0.29
N LYS A 227 3.54 22.97 1.52
CA LYS A 227 4.34 23.14 2.75
C LYS A 227 5.02 21.85 3.20
N ILE A 228 4.36 20.71 3.00
CA ILE A 228 4.79 19.41 3.57
C ILE A 228 5.61 18.61 2.55
N MET A 229 5.18 18.59 1.29
CA MET A 229 5.83 17.88 0.19
C MET A 229 5.90 18.80 -1.05
N PRO A 230 6.83 19.77 -1.09
CA PRO A 230 6.91 20.76 -2.17
C PRO A 230 7.24 20.21 -3.56
N HIS A 231 7.63 18.93 -3.65
CA HIS A 231 7.89 18.22 -4.90
C HIS A 231 6.75 17.26 -5.30
N ALA A 232 5.68 17.18 -4.51
CA ALA A 232 4.48 16.45 -4.92
C ALA A 232 3.82 17.17 -6.10
N ASP A 233 3.19 16.40 -6.98
CA ASP A 233 2.43 16.94 -8.11
C ASP A 233 1.12 17.58 -7.63
N ASN A 234 0.35 18.17 -8.55
CA ASN A 234 -0.96 18.71 -8.25
C ASN A 234 -1.91 17.59 -7.80
N ALA A 235 -2.73 17.85 -6.79
CA ALA A 235 -3.73 16.90 -6.34
C ALA A 235 -4.80 16.62 -7.40
N MET A 236 -5.43 15.46 -7.32
CA MET A 236 -6.62 15.09 -8.09
C MET A 236 -7.83 15.79 -7.46
N HIS A 237 -7.99 17.08 -7.74
CA HIS A 237 -9.05 17.91 -7.15
C HIS A 237 -10.47 17.42 -7.46
N GLU A 238 -10.64 16.65 -8.55
CA GLU A 238 -11.91 16.04 -8.93
C GLU A 238 -12.42 15.02 -7.90
N LEU A 239 -11.53 14.46 -7.07
CA LEU A 239 -11.86 13.49 -6.03
C LEU A 239 -12.11 14.13 -4.67
N LEU A 240 -11.81 15.42 -4.50
CA LEU A 240 -11.79 16.10 -3.20
C LEU A 240 -12.98 17.05 -3.06
N HIS A 241 -13.42 17.24 -1.81
CA HIS A 241 -14.38 18.28 -1.43
C HIS A 241 -13.72 19.66 -1.26
#